data_AF-A0A5E9CSR1-F1
#
_entry.id   AF-A0A5E9CSR1-F1
#
_cell.length_a   1.000
_cell.length_b   1.000
_cell.length_c   1.000
_cell.angle_alpha   90.00
_cell.angle_beta   90.00
_cell.angle_gamma   90.00
#
_symmetry.space_group_name_H-M   'P 1'
#
loop_
_entity.id
_entity.type
_entity.pdbx_description
1 polymer ?
#
loop_
_entity_poly.entity_id
_entity_poly.type
_entity_poly.pdbx_seq_one_letter_code
_entity_poly.pdbx_strand_id
1 'polypeptide(L)'
;GLSKGTVADTFCDPSVTEPLHAQPIDPPTVTMSFLVNDSPLAGTEGDKVTSRVIRDRLLREAEGNVALKIEESPDKDSFFVSGRGELQLAVLIETMRREGFE
;
A
#
# COMPACT_ATOMS: atom_id res chain seq x y z
N GLY A 1 -20.93 12.68 -4.68
CA GLY A 1 -22.19 12.57 -3.94
C GLY A 1 -22.23 11.37 -2.99
N LEU A 2 -21.11 10.88 -2.48
CA LEU A 2 -20.97 9.98 -1.33
C LEU A 2 -19.53 10.13 -0.83
N SER A 3 -19.28 9.90 0.47
CA SER A 3 -17.92 9.84 1.02
C SER A 3 -17.14 8.65 0.43
N LYS A 4 -15.81 8.73 0.36
CA LYS A 4 -14.99 7.54 0.07
C LYS A 4 -15.22 6.53 1.20
N GLY A 5 -15.83 5.39 0.88
CA GLY A 5 -16.05 4.30 1.81
C GLY A 5 -14.85 3.36 1.89
N THR A 6 -14.62 2.80 3.07
CA THR A 6 -13.64 1.77 3.36
C THR A 6 -14.34 0.46 3.71
N VAL A 7 -13.59 -0.63 3.85
CA VAL A 7 -14.13 -1.96 4.21
C VAL A 7 -14.85 -1.96 5.56
N ALA A 8 -14.55 -1.01 6.44
CA ALA A 8 -15.17 -0.89 7.76
C ALA A 8 -16.43 -0.02 7.78
N ASP A 9 -16.81 0.63 6.68
CA ASP A 9 -17.93 1.56 6.64
C ASP A 9 -19.25 0.86 6.31
N THR A 10 -20.32 1.28 7.00
CA THR A 10 -21.69 0.85 6.71
C THR A 10 -22.46 1.98 6.02
N PHE A 11 -22.87 1.77 4.77
CA PHE A 11 -23.81 2.67 4.09
C PHE A 11 -25.24 2.19 4.34
N CYS A 12 -26.04 3.02 5.00
CA CYS A 12 -27.43 2.73 5.35
C CYS A 12 -28.35 3.89 4.95
N ASP A 13 -29.66 3.63 5.00
CA ASP A 13 -30.66 4.68 4.79
C ASP A 13 -30.51 5.79 5.85
N PRO A 14 -30.70 7.08 5.51
CA PRO A 14 -30.57 8.18 6.47
C PRO A 14 -31.48 8.07 7.71
N SER A 15 -32.55 7.26 7.66
CA SER A 15 -33.42 6.96 8.80
C SER A 15 -32.79 6.00 9.82
N VAL A 16 -31.74 5.28 9.45
CA VAL A 16 -31.01 4.36 10.34
C VAL A 16 -29.95 5.15 11.12
N THR A 17 -30.09 5.21 12.44
CA THR A 17 -29.17 5.97 13.31
C THR A 17 -28.01 5.14 13.86
N GLU A 18 -28.10 3.81 13.79
CA GLU A 18 -27.09 2.90 14.33
C GLU A 18 -26.41 2.13 13.19
N PRO A 19 -25.10 2.34 12.95
CA PRO A 19 -24.35 1.57 11.97
C PRO A 19 -24.03 0.17 12.51
N LEU A 20 -23.83 -0.78 11.60
CA LEU A 20 -23.29 -2.09 11.97
C LEU A 20 -21.83 -1.93 12.41
N HIS A 21 -21.50 -2.51 13.55
CA HIS A 21 -20.13 -2.48 14.07
C HIS A 21 -19.22 -3.36 13.20
N ALA A 22 -18.16 -2.78 12.64
CA ALA A 22 -17.17 -3.53 11.88
C ALA A 22 -16.26 -4.35 12.80
N GLN A 23 -15.74 -5.47 12.30
CA GLN A 23 -14.66 -6.17 13.01
C GLN A 23 -13.36 -5.38 12.89
N PRO A 24 -12.52 -5.34 13.93
CA PRO A 24 -11.22 -4.68 13.86
C PRO A 24 -10.34 -5.35 12.81
N ILE A 25 -9.62 -4.54 12.05
CA ILE A 25 -8.65 -5.03 11.06
C ILE A 25 -7.41 -5.49 11.83
N ASP A 26 -6.99 -6.75 11.64
CA ASP A 26 -5.76 -7.25 12.27
C ASP A 26 -4.55 -6.41 11.83
N PRO A 27 -3.68 -6.03 12.78
CA PRO A 27 -2.52 -5.20 12.51
C PRO A 27 -1.48 -5.94 11.64
N PRO A 28 -0.62 -5.21 10.95
CA PRO A 28 0.51 -5.81 10.24
C PRO A 28 1.51 -6.44 11.23
N THR A 29 2.17 -7.50 10.80
CA THR A 29 3.11 -8.30 11.59
C THR A 29 4.55 -8.17 11.13
N VAL A 30 4.78 -7.82 9.86
CA VAL A 30 6.09 -7.66 9.22
C VAL A 30 6.17 -6.29 8.57
N THR A 31 7.31 -5.61 8.70
CA THR A 31 7.61 -4.35 8.03
C THR A 31 8.89 -4.50 7.21
N MET A 32 8.86 -4.03 5.97
CA MET A 32 10.02 -3.98 5.07
C MET A 32 10.20 -2.56 4.54
N SER A 33 11.45 -2.17 4.33
CA SER A 33 11.78 -0.90 3.69
C SER A 33 11.88 -1.08 2.18
N PHE A 34 11.11 -0.31 1.43
CA PHE A 34 11.16 -0.23 -0.03
C PHE A 34 11.93 1.03 -0.38
N LEU A 35 13.00 0.91 -1.16
CA LEU A 35 13.87 2.02 -1.51
C LEU A 35 13.83 2.26 -3.01
N VAL A 36 14.05 3.50 -3.42
CA VAL A 36 14.37 3.84 -4.80
C VAL A 36 15.73 3.23 -5.15
N ASN A 37 15.86 2.64 -6.34
CA ASN A 37 17.16 2.21 -6.84
C ASN A 37 18.02 3.43 -7.24
N ASP A 38 19.05 3.72 -6.44
CA ASP A 38 20.04 4.78 -6.68
C ASP A 38 21.38 4.25 -7.21
N SER A 39 21.43 2.98 -7.60
CA SER A 39 22.65 2.34 -8.11
C SER A 39 22.99 2.74 -9.55
N PRO A 40 24.23 2.50 -10.02
CA PRO A 40 24.62 2.73 -11.42
C PRO A 40 23.83 1.91 -12.44
N LEU A 41 23.08 0.90 -12.00
CA LEU A 41 22.24 0.04 -12.84
C LEU A 41 20.77 0.48 -12.83
N ALA A 42 20.44 1.60 -12.18
CA ALA A 42 19.08 2.12 -12.13
C ALA A 42 18.50 2.31 -13.54
N GLY A 43 17.33 1.72 -13.78
CA GLY A 43 16.60 1.86 -15.03
C GLY A 43 16.99 0.85 -16.12
N THR A 44 17.63 -0.26 -15.73
CA THR A 44 18.06 -1.32 -16.68
C THR A 44 17.04 -2.45 -16.78
N GLU A 45 16.30 -2.75 -15.71
CA GLU A 45 15.31 -3.81 -15.64
C GLU A 45 13.87 -3.26 -15.61
N GLY A 46 13.68 -2.00 -15.19
CA GLY A 46 12.40 -1.31 -15.15
C GLY A 46 12.50 0.17 -15.50
N ASP A 47 11.40 0.78 -15.95
CA ASP A 47 11.34 2.21 -16.29
C ASP A 47 10.72 3.06 -15.17
N LYS A 48 10.13 2.42 -14.13
CA LYS A 48 9.43 3.08 -13.02
C LYS A 48 10.29 3.17 -11.76
N VAL A 49 11.36 3.94 -11.84
CA VAL A 49 12.38 4.04 -10.77
C VAL A 49 12.19 5.23 -9.82
N THR A 50 11.30 6.17 -10.12
CA THR A 50 11.19 7.41 -9.32
C THR A 50 10.39 7.20 -8.04
N SER A 51 10.84 7.83 -6.93
CA SER A 51 10.14 7.82 -5.62
C SER A 51 8.64 8.13 -5.75
N ARG A 52 8.29 9.12 -6.58
CA ARG A 52 6.89 9.50 -6.82
C ARG A 52 6.04 8.37 -7.42
N VAL A 53 6.57 7.68 -8.43
CA VAL A 53 5.83 6.62 -9.12
C VAL A 53 5.66 5.40 -8.21
N ILE A 54 6.70 5.06 -7.42
CA ILE A 54 6.65 4.01 -6.40
C ILE A 54 5.60 4.35 -5.33
N ARG A 55 5.65 5.58 -4.79
CA ARG A 55 4.68 6.08 -3.81
C ARG A 55 3.25 5.96 -4.29
N ASP A 56 2.97 6.47 -5.49
CA ASP A 56 1.61 6.48 -6.04
C ASP A 56 1.09 5.04 -6.24
N ARG A 57 1.98 4.08 -6.58
CA ARG A 57 1.63 2.67 -6.70
C ARG A 57 1.37 1.98 -5.36
N LEU A 58 2.20 2.25 -4.35
CA LEU A 58 2.04 1.71 -3.01
C LEU A 58 0.77 2.23 -2.33
N LEU A 59 0.49 3.53 -2.46
CA LEU A 59 -0.74 4.12 -1.93
C LEU A 59 -1.98 3.56 -2.62
N ARG A 60 -1.93 3.34 -3.94
CA ARG A 60 -3.01 2.68 -4.67
C ARG A 60 -3.24 1.25 -4.19
N GLU A 61 -2.18 0.51 -3.85
CA GLU A 61 -2.31 -0.82 -3.26
C GLU A 61 -3.01 -0.76 -1.89
N ALA A 62 -2.59 0.18 -1.04
CA ALA A 62 -3.15 0.36 0.29
C ALA A 62 -4.63 0.78 0.28
N GLU A 63 -5.11 1.45 -0.78
CA GLU A 63 -6.54 1.75 -0.95
C GLU A 63 -7.38 0.47 -1.13
N GLY A 64 -6.84 -0.56 -1.77
CA GLY A 64 -7.55 -1.83 -2.03
C GLY A 64 -7.26 -2.93 -0.99
N ASN A 65 -6.12 -2.85 -0.31
CA ASN A 65 -5.64 -3.89 0.60
C ASN A 65 -5.52 -3.37 2.04
N VAL A 66 -6.57 -3.58 2.82
CA VAL A 66 -6.63 -3.15 4.23
C VAL A 66 -5.57 -3.77 5.14
N ALA A 67 -4.90 -4.84 4.70
CA ALA A 67 -3.82 -5.48 5.44
C ALA A 67 -2.46 -4.81 5.21
N LEU A 68 -2.36 -3.86 4.27
CA LEU A 68 -1.14 -3.11 4.02
C LEU A 68 -1.17 -1.73 4.68
N LYS A 69 -0.06 -1.37 5.29
CA LYS A 69 0.18 -0.03 5.81
C LYS A 69 1.45 0.52 5.17
N ILE A 70 1.35 1.72 4.59
CA ILE A 70 2.46 2.40 3.93
C ILE A 70 2.78 3.68 4.69
N GLU A 71 4.04 3.85 5.08
CA GLU A 71 4.53 5.05 5.74
C GLU A 71 5.73 5.60 4.98
N GLU A 72 5.78 6.93 4.80
CA GLU A 72 6.93 7.58 4.18
C GLU A 72 8.09 7.64 5.20
N SER A 73 9.28 7.23 4.78
CA SER A 73 10.49 7.36 5.59
C SER A 73 10.94 8.82 5.67
N PRO A 74 11.64 9.24 6.75
CA PRO A 74 12.26 10.56 6.82
C PRO A 74 13.16 10.88 5.61
N ASP A 75 13.76 9.85 5.01
CA ASP A 75 14.75 10.00 3.95
C ASP A 75 14.15 10.25 2.55
N LYS A 76 12.83 10.42 2.41
CA LYS A 76 12.06 10.74 1.16
C LYS A 76 12.22 9.79 -0.04
N ASP A 77 13.23 8.94 -0.04
CA ASP A 77 13.54 7.95 -1.07
C ASP A 77 13.29 6.51 -0.58
N SER A 78 12.60 6.37 0.55
CA SER A 78 12.17 5.07 1.06
C SER A 78 10.78 5.10 1.71
N PHE A 79 10.15 3.93 1.73
CA PHE A 79 8.82 3.70 2.29
C PHE A 79 8.85 2.49 3.20
N PHE A 80 8.24 2.58 4.38
CA PHE A 80 7.97 1.43 5.22
C PHE A 80 6.67 0.78 4.77
N VAL A 81 6.75 -0.46 4.30
CA VAL A 81 5.63 -1.27 3.85
C VAL A 81 5.40 -2.37 4.86
N SER A 82 4.29 -2.29 5.58
CA SER A 82 3.90 -3.27 6.59
C SER A 82 2.74 -4.13 6.11
N GLY A 83 2.83 -5.44 6.33
CA GLY A 83 1.81 -6.42 5.94
C GLY A 83 1.63 -7.53 6.97
N ARG A 84 0.70 -8.45 6.72
CA ARG A 84 0.37 -9.57 7.64
C ARG A 84 1.33 -10.76 7.57
N GLY A 85 2.26 -10.76 6.61
CA GLY A 85 3.30 -11.78 6.50
C GLY A 85 4.21 -11.58 5.30
N GLU A 86 5.33 -12.31 5.28
CA GLU A 86 6.35 -12.20 4.22
C GLU A 86 5.81 -12.51 2.82
N LEU A 87 4.91 -13.50 2.69
CA LEU A 87 4.36 -13.90 1.40
C LEU A 87 3.54 -12.78 0.75
N GLN A 88 2.78 -12.02 1.53
CA GLN A 88 2.00 -10.88 1.03
C GLN A 88 2.92 -9.83 0.42
N LEU A 89 4.01 -9.50 1.12
CA LEU A 89 4.99 -8.52 0.66
C LEU A 89 5.76 -9.03 -0.56
N ALA A 90 6.12 -10.31 -0.59
CA ALA A 90 6.77 -10.94 -1.75
C ALA A 90 5.89 -10.88 -3.02
N VAL A 91 4.58 -11.14 -2.88
CA VAL A 91 3.63 -11.04 -4.00
C VAL A 91 3.52 -9.59 -4.50
N LEU A 92 3.48 -8.61 -3.59
CA LEU A 92 3.46 -7.19 -3.96
C LEU A 92 4.72 -6.81 -4.75
N ILE A 93 5.90 -7.19 -4.27
CA ILE A 93 7.18 -6.91 -4.92
C ILE A 93 7.23 -7.53 -6.32
N GLU A 94 6.89 -8.81 -6.46
CA GLU A 94 6.90 -9.48 -7.76
C GLU A 94 5.87 -8.89 -8.74
N THR A 95 4.72 -8.44 -8.22
CA THR A 95 3.71 -7.76 -9.05
C THR A 95 4.25 -6.42 -9.54
N MET A 96 4.86 -5.61 -8.67
CA MET A 96 5.49 -4.35 -9.06
C MET A 96 6.63 -4.58 -10.06
N ARG A 97 7.46 -5.61 -9.89
CA ARG A 97 8.51 -5.97 -10.85
C ARG A 97 7.94 -6.27 -12.24
N ARG A 98 6.85 -7.04 -12.32
CA ARG A 98 6.13 -7.30 -13.60
C ARG A 98 5.48 -6.07 -14.20
N GLU A 99 5.16 -5.07 -13.39
CA GLU A 99 4.67 -3.77 -13.83
C GLU A 99 5.81 -2.84 -14.31
N GLY A 100 7.08 -3.24 -14.23
CA GLY A 100 8.24 -2.45 -14.67
C GLY A 100 8.83 -1.53 -13.60
N PHE A 101 8.54 -1.78 -12.32
CA PHE A 101 9.23 -1.13 -11.20
C PHE A 101 10.56 -1.82 -10.91
N GLU A 102 11.52 -1.02 -10.48
CA GLU A 102 12.87 -1.43 -10.10
C GLU A 102 13.27 -0.78 -8.77
#